data_AF-S8DIH1-F1
#
_entry.id   AF-S8DIH1-F1
#
_cell.length_a   1.000
_cell.length_b   1.000
_cell.length_c   1.000
_cell.angle_alpha   90.00
_cell.angle_beta   90.00
_cell.angle_gamma   90.00
#
_symmetry.space_group_name_H-M   'P 1'
#
loop_
_entity.id
_entity.type
_entity.pdbx_description
1 polymer ?
#
loop_
_entity_poly.entity_id
_entity_poly.type
_entity_poly.pdbx_seq_one_letter_code
_entity_poly.pdbx_strand_id
1 'polypeptide(L)'
;EQMLAVTCDNASANDVMIQEMEYMIASFRGSRTRSRCFCHIINLVAKMVLRQFEPPKRKKKKDTHQHEDEEGSPLDELSEWENELQDMMEDLD
;
A
#
# COMPACT_ATOMS: atom_id res chain seq x y z
N GLU A 1 -5.32 -1.57 31.53
CA GLU A 1 -6.02 -1.97 30.30
C GLU A 1 -5.08 -2.82 29.44
N GLN A 2 -5.61 -3.69 28.57
CA GLN A 2 -4.81 -4.61 27.75
C GLN A 2 -5.09 -4.36 26.26
N MET A 3 -4.03 -4.19 25.46
CA MET A 3 -4.15 -4.06 24.00
C MET A 3 -4.09 -5.46 23.37
N LEU A 4 -5.20 -5.92 22.80
CA LEU A 4 -5.33 -7.28 22.26
C LEU A 4 -4.95 -7.41 20.78
N ALA A 5 -5.24 -6.37 19.98
CA ALA A 5 -4.97 -6.35 18.56
C ALA A 5 -4.97 -4.91 18.03
N VAL A 6 -4.37 -4.72 16.86
CA VAL A 6 -4.41 -3.45 16.13
C VAL A 6 -4.68 -3.73 14.65
N THR A 7 -5.39 -2.81 13.99
CA THR A 7 -5.66 -2.87 12.55
C THR A 7 -5.06 -1.66 11.87
N CYS A 8 -4.26 -1.88 10.84
CA CYS A 8 -3.66 -0.84 10.00
C CYS A 8 -3.64 -1.27 8.54
N ASP A 9 -3.46 -0.34 7.61
CA ASP A 9 -3.32 -0.63 6.19
C ASP A 9 -2.04 -1.41 5.86
N ASN A 10 -1.93 -1.86 4.62
CA ASN A 10 -0.83 -2.70 4.15
C ASN A 10 0.33 -1.86 3.62
N ALA A 11 0.78 -0.90 4.44
CA ALA A 11 1.97 -0.13 4.17
C ALA A 11 3.14 -0.68 5.01
N SER A 12 4.31 -0.83 4.40
CA SER A 12 5.55 -1.25 5.08
C SER A 12 5.96 -0.33 6.24
N ALA A 13 5.58 0.96 6.20
CA ALA A 13 5.76 1.88 7.32
C ALA A 13 5.09 1.39 8.62
N ASN A 14 3.98 0.65 8.50
CA ASN A 14 3.28 0.08 9.64
C ASN A 14 4.04 -1.11 10.26
N ASP A 15 4.96 -1.74 9.54
CA ASP A 15 5.73 -2.85 10.08
C ASP A 15 6.67 -2.35 11.19
N VAL A 16 7.36 -1.23 10.95
CA VAL A 16 8.23 -0.57 11.93
C VAL A 16 7.41 -0.09 13.13
N MET A 17 6.26 0.56 12.88
CA MET A 17 5.37 1.00 13.95
C MET A 17 4.95 -0.17 14.87
N ILE A 18 4.63 -1.33 14.31
CA ILE A 18 4.18 -2.50 15.08
C ILE A 18 5.30 -3.08 15.93
N GLN A 19 6.53 -3.11 15.41
CA GLN A 19 7.72 -3.53 16.16
C GLN A 19 7.97 -2.59 17.34
N GLU A 20 7.93 -1.28 17.12
CA GLU A 20 8.11 -0.28 18.17
C GLU A 20 6.99 -0.35 19.23
N MET A 21 5.75 -0.57 18.80
CA MET A 21 4.61 -0.77 19.72
C MET A 21 4.77 -2.00 20.61
N GLU A 22 5.35 -3.10 20.10
CA GLU A 22 5.62 -4.32 20.89
C GLU A 22 6.60 -4.03 22.05
N TYR A 23 7.61 -3.19 21.81
CA TYR A 23 8.54 -2.78 22.85
C TYR A 23 7.91 -1.81 23.87
N MET A 24 7.06 -0.89 23.41
CA MET A 24 6.46 0.13 24.28
C MET A 24 5.27 -0.39 25.10
N ILE A 25 4.51 -1.35 24.57
CA ILE A 25 3.25 -1.81 25.15
C ILE A 25 3.39 -3.27 25.56
N ALA A 26 3.70 -3.51 26.84
CA ALA A 26 3.91 -4.85 27.40
C ALA A 26 2.75 -5.85 27.19
N SER A 27 1.53 -5.36 26.94
CA SER A 27 0.37 -6.22 26.67
C SER A 27 0.17 -6.58 25.20
N PHE A 28 0.79 -5.83 24.30
CA PHE A 28 0.67 -6.01 22.86
C PHE A 28 1.60 -7.14 22.40
N ARG A 29 1.09 -8.05 21.56
CA ARG A 29 1.82 -9.26 21.13
C ARG A 29 2.44 -9.08 19.74
N GLY A 30 2.79 -7.84 19.41
CA GLY A 30 3.42 -7.45 18.16
C GLY A 30 2.64 -7.87 16.91
N SER A 31 3.39 -8.31 15.90
CA SER A 31 2.88 -8.68 14.58
C SER A 31 1.83 -9.78 14.61
N ARG A 32 1.89 -10.70 15.59
CA ARG A 32 0.90 -11.80 15.74
C ARG A 32 -0.51 -11.31 16.02
N THR A 33 -0.63 -10.08 16.52
CA THR A 33 -1.90 -9.43 16.86
C THR A 33 -2.23 -8.25 15.95
N ARG A 34 -1.46 -8.07 14.89
CA ARG A 34 -1.76 -7.11 13.82
C ARG A 34 -2.71 -7.77 12.82
N SER A 35 -3.78 -7.06 12.50
CA SER A 35 -4.65 -7.35 11.36
C SER A 35 -4.46 -6.26 10.29
N ARG A 36 -4.58 -6.64 9.01
CA ARG A 36 -4.53 -5.69 7.89
C ARG A 36 -5.93 -5.13 7.60
N CYS A 37 -6.00 -3.89 7.15
CA CYS A 37 -7.26 -3.21 6.88
C CYS A 37 -8.01 -3.82 5.67
N PHE A 38 -9.16 -4.43 5.91
CA PHE A 38 -10.00 -5.03 4.86
C PHE A 38 -10.42 -4.01 3.79
N CYS A 39 -10.70 -2.76 4.16
CA CYS A 39 -11.06 -1.73 3.19
C CYS A 39 -9.91 -1.47 2.20
N HIS A 40 -8.67 -1.44 2.69
CA HIS A 40 -7.49 -1.27 1.85
C HIS A 40 -7.29 -2.49 0.94
N ILE A 41 -7.40 -3.70 1.48
CA ILE A 41 -7.33 -4.95 0.70
C ILE A 41 -8.38 -4.97 -0.43
N ILE A 42 -9.63 -4.63 -0.14
CA ILE A 42 -10.70 -4.59 -1.13
C ILE A 42 -10.40 -3.55 -2.22
N ASN A 43 -9.88 -2.39 -1.84
CA ASN A 43 -9.49 -1.36 -2.80
C ASN A 43 -8.39 -1.89 -3.75
N LEU A 44 -7.35 -2.54 -3.21
CA LEU A 44 -6.27 -3.12 -4.00
C LEU A 44 -6.77 -4.21 -4.96
N VAL A 45 -7.63 -5.11 -4.48
CA VAL A 45 -8.26 -6.16 -5.32
C VAL A 45 -9.13 -5.55 -6.41
N ALA A 46 -10.00 -4.59 -6.08
CA ALA A 46 -10.88 -3.96 -7.03
C ALA A 46 -10.08 -3.29 -8.16
N LYS A 47 -9.06 -2.54 -7.78
CA LYS A 47 -8.23 -1.86 -8.76
C LYS A 47 -7.39 -2.86 -9.61
N MET A 48 -6.94 -4.00 -9.05
CA MET A 48 -6.29 -5.09 -9.81
C MET A 48 -7.23 -5.68 -10.88
N VAL A 49 -8.49 -5.91 -10.51
CA VAL A 49 -9.51 -6.42 -11.46
C VAL A 49 -9.78 -5.39 -12.56
N LEU A 50 -9.85 -4.11 -12.22
CA LEU A 50 -10.12 -3.03 -13.18
C LEU A 50 -8.97 -2.77 -14.16
N ARG A 51 -7.70 -3.02 -13.77
CA ARG A 51 -6.51 -2.89 -14.64
C ARG A 51 -6.64 -3.68 -15.95
N GLN A 52 -7.28 -4.84 -15.91
CA GLN A 52 -7.48 -5.69 -17.10
C GLN A 52 -8.36 -5.03 -18.17
N PHE A 53 -9.08 -3.96 -17.80
CA PHE A 53 -9.98 -3.21 -18.68
C PHE A 53 -9.46 -1.80 -18.99
N GLU A 54 -8.29 -1.41 -18.47
CA GLU A 54 -7.68 -0.12 -18.80
C GLU A 54 -7.19 -0.10 -20.26
N PRO A 55 -7.44 0.99 -21.01
CA PRO A 55 -6.91 1.13 -22.35
C PRO A 55 -5.37 1.20 -22.33
N PRO A 56 -4.68 0.65 -23.36
CA PRO A 56 -3.23 0.68 -23.41
C PRO A 56 -2.68 2.10 -23.34
N LYS A 57 -1.82 2.37 -22.35
CA LYS A 57 -1.28 3.72 -22.08
C LYS A 57 -0.50 4.23 -23.31
N ARG A 58 -0.86 5.42 -23.80
CA ARG A 58 -0.16 6.09 -24.90
C ARG A 58 1.23 6.49 -24.40
N LYS A 59 2.30 5.95 -25.00
CA LYS A 59 3.68 6.42 -24.74
C LYS A 59 3.77 7.89 -25.18
N LYS A 60 3.92 8.83 -24.24
CA LYS A 60 4.26 10.23 -24.58
C LYS A 60 5.62 10.20 -25.30
N LYS A 61 5.65 10.59 -26.58
CA LYS A 61 6.91 10.92 -27.26
C LYS A 61 7.53 12.09 -26.51
N LYS A 62 8.81 11.96 -26.18
CA LYS A 62 9.62 12.97 -25.50
C LYS A 62 9.92 14.09 -26.49
N ASP A 63 8.99 15.02 -26.67
CA ASP A 63 9.25 16.30 -27.33
C ASP A 63 9.25 17.40 -26.29
N THR A 64 10.31 18.21 -26.38
CA THR A 64 10.79 19.20 -25.43
C THR A 64 9.81 20.38 -25.27
N HIS A 65 9.77 20.89 -24.04
CA HIS A 65 9.23 22.18 -23.56
C HIS A 65 7.74 22.29 -23.17
N GLN A 66 7.57 22.49 -21.85
CA GLN A 66 6.70 23.43 -21.11
C GLN A 66 5.75 22.80 -20.08
N HIS A 67 6.11 23.10 -18.82
CA HIS A 67 5.29 23.42 -17.64
C HIS A 67 3.78 23.19 -17.76
N GLU A 68 3.27 22.10 -17.17
CA GLU A 68 1.89 21.96 -16.71
C GLU A 68 1.88 21.04 -15.48
N ASP A 69 1.30 21.56 -14.40
CA ASP A 69 0.84 20.97 -13.14
C ASP A 69 1.21 19.50 -12.88
N GLU A 70 2.00 19.25 -11.82
CA GLU A 70 2.28 17.92 -11.25
C GLU A 70 1.00 17.30 -10.66
N GLU A 71 0.05 16.91 -11.51
CA GLU A 71 -0.76 15.74 -11.22
C GLU A 71 0.17 14.55 -11.40
N GLY A 72 0.45 13.81 -10.32
CA GLY A 72 1.37 12.68 -10.29
C GLY A 72 1.19 11.83 -11.54
N SER A 73 2.28 11.51 -12.23
CA SER A 73 2.12 10.86 -13.53
C SER A 73 1.36 9.54 -13.32
N PRO A 74 0.50 9.10 -14.25
CA PRO A 74 -0.14 7.78 -14.15
C PRO A 74 0.86 6.60 -14.10
N LEU A 75 2.17 6.88 -14.22
CA LEU A 75 3.28 5.97 -13.97
C LEU A 75 3.71 5.98 -12.49
N ASP A 76 3.68 7.13 -11.82
CA ASP A 76 4.02 7.25 -10.40
C ASP A 76 2.95 6.58 -9.54
N GLU A 77 1.66 6.85 -9.78
CA GLU A 77 0.55 6.17 -9.08
C GLU A 77 0.54 4.65 -9.31
N LEU A 78 0.98 4.21 -10.50
CA LEU A 78 1.13 2.78 -10.79
C LEU A 78 2.27 2.17 -9.97
N SER A 79 3.40 2.85 -9.90
CA SER A 79 4.59 2.34 -9.21
C SER A 79 4.37 2.24 -7.71
N GLU A 80 3.72 3.24 -7.09
CA GLU A 80 3.38 3.24 -5.67
C GLU A 80 2.50 2.05 -5.31
N TRP A 81 1.52 1.76 -6.16
CA TRP A 81 0.56 0.71 -5.89
C TRP A 81 1.06 -0.69 -6.30
N GLU A 82 1.95 -0.81 -7.29
CA GLU A 82 2.65 -2.08 -7.56
C GLU A 82 3.52 -2.47 -6.36
N ASN A 83 4.13 -1.49 -5.68
CA ASN A 83 4.82 -1.71 -4.41
C ASN A 83 3.85 -2.12 -3.28
N GLU A 84 2.69 -1.46 -3.12
CA GLU A 84 1.69 -1.85 -2.10
C GLU A 84 1.15 -3.28 -2.32
N LEU A 85 0.98 -3.70 -3.58
CA LEU A 85 0.58 -5.06 -3.95
C LEU A 85 1.68 -6.08 -3.66
N GLN A 86 2.93 -5.73 -3.94
CA GLN A 86 4.10 -6.55 -3.63
C GLN A 86 4.20 -6.76 -2.10
N ASP A 87 4.09 -5.67 -1.32
CA ASP A 87 4.08 -5.71 0.15
C ASP A 87 2.92 -6.58 0.69
N MET A 88 1.76 -6.58 0.01
CA MET A 88 0.63 -7.45 0.38
C MET A 88 0.94 -8.92 0.14
N MET A 89 1.61 -9.24 -0.98
CA MET A 89 1.88 -10.61 -1.39
C MET A 89 2.98 -11.24 -0.53
N GLU A 90 3.99 -10.47 -0.13
CA GLU A 90 5.05 -10.91 0.78
C GLU A 90 4.52 -11.27 2.18
N ASP A 91 3.48 -10.57 2.63
CA ASP A 91 2.82 -10.81 3.92
C ASP A 91 1.93 -12.07 3.95
N LEU A 92 1.66 -12.70 2.78
CA LEU A 92 0.82 -13.89 2.65
C LEU A 92 1.58 -15.23 2.74
N ASP A 93 2.92 -15.22 2.65
CA ASP A 93 3.82 -16.39 2.75
C ASP A 93 4.39 -16.58 4.18
#